data_AF-A0A964PB34-F1
#
_entry.id   AF-A0A964PB34-F1
#
_cell.length_a   1.000
_cell.length_b   1.000
_cell.length_c   1.000
_cell.angle_alpha   90.00
_cell.angle_beta   90.00
_cell.angle_gamma   90.00
#
_symmetry.space_group_name_H-M   'P 1'
#
loop_
_entity.id
_entity.type
_entity.pdbx_description
1 polymer ?
#
loop_
_entity_poly.entity_id
_entity_poly.type
_entity_poly.pdbx_seq_one_letter_code
_entity_poly.pdbx_strand_id
1 'polypeptide(L)'
;RQHDPQLFLGRPLSSLAHVFSSRGFLISLHPEETVGYFRLCAIWGETLQELFETKKIVSQSMLSRKQIKATLDENNHYVEQSLVCIVPHGILTEKETDAELPMEFILGVLNSRLESFYFSTSIIDFSLGGGLIHATPGSQSKFVVPRADENQIQNVVAKVNQMLTLHKQLAAAKTPHEQTVLQAQIAAADRHIDRLVYELYGLSDDEIKIVEEGTAS
;
A
#
# COMPACT_ATOMS: atom_id res chain seq x y z
N ARG A 1 -16.44 14.32 20.15
CA ARG A 1 -16.04 13.51 21.33
C ARG A 1 -14.56 13.25 21.18
N GLN A 2 -13.77 13.59 22.21
CA GLN A 2 -12.31 13.58 22.17
C GLN A 2 -11.77 12.20 21.76
N HIS A 3 -10.82 12.22 20.82
CA HIS A 3 -10.07 11.06 20.35
C HIS A 3 -9.29 10.45 21.51
N ASP A 4 -9.75 9.32 22.02
CA ASP A 4 -8.94 8.44 22.84
C ASP A 4 -8.40 7.30 21.94
N PRO A 5 -7.11 7.31 21.57
CA PRO A 5 -6.52 6.25 20.75
C PRO A 5 -6.56 4.88 21.43
N GLN A 6 -6.74 4.81 22.76
CA GLN A 6 -6.78 3.55 23.50
C GLN A 6 -8.12 2.82 23.36
N LEU A 7 -9.20 3.52 23.00
CA LEU A 7 -10.53 2.92 22.82
C LEU A 7 -10.68 2.13 21.51
N PHE A 8 -9.76 2.31 20.56
CA PHE A 8 -9.76 1.63 19.26
C PHE A 8 -9.07 0.25 19.27
N LEU A 9 -8.39 -0.09 20.36
CA LEU A 9 -7.62 -1.33 20.46
C LEU A 9 -8.47 -2.43 21.13
N GLY A 10 -9.38 -3.02 20.35
CA GLY A 10 -9.82 -4.39 20.67
C GLY A 10 -8.60 -5.31 20.79
N ARG A 11 -8.71 -6.39 21.57
CA ARG A 11 -7.59 -7.27 21.97
C ARG A 11 -6.54 -7.67 20.89
N PRO A 12 -6.82 -7.79 19.57
CA PRO A 12 -5.75 -8.07 18.58
C PRO A 12 -4.88 -6.85 18.23
N LEU A 13 -5.35 -5.62 18.44
CA LEU A 13 -4.61 -4.42 18.01
C LEU A 13 -3.63 -3.91 19.07
N SER A 14 -3.81 -4.25 20.35
CA SER A 14 -2.93 -3.78 21.42
C SER A 14 -1.52 -4.38 21.34
N SER A 15 -1.37 -5.62 20.85
CA SER A 15 -0.04 -6.20 20.57
C SER A 15 0.62 -5.51 19.39
N LEU A 16 -0.15 -5.22 18.33
CA LEU A 16 0.32 -4.50 17.13
C LEU A 16 0.56 -3.00 17.37
N ALA A 17 0.29 -2.46 18.55
CA ALA A 17 0.48 -1.03 18.85
C ALA A 17 1.91 -0.53 18.56
N HIS A 18 2.91 -1.42 18.70
CA HIS A 18 4.31 -1.10 18.45
C HIS A 18 4.61 -0.80 16.97
N VAL A 19 3.89 -1.47 16.04
CA VAL A 19 3.95 -1.26 14.58
C VAL A 19 3.62 0.20 14.24
N PHE A 20 2.74 0.84 15.01
CA PHE A 20 2.20 2.18 14.73
C PHE A 20 2.94 3.33 15.42
N SER A 21 3.76 3.04 16.43
CA SER A 21 4.19 4.07 17.39
C SER A 21 5.47 4.83 17.03
N SER A 22 6.33 4.32 16.13
CA SER A 22 7.70 4.89 16.06
C SER A 22 8.57 4.57 14.84
N ARG A 23 8.08 3.87 13.81
CA ARG A 23 8.98 3.25 12.82
C ARG A 23 8.76 3.56 11.35
N GLY A 24 7.84 4.45 10.97
CA GLY A 24 7.60 4.72 9.55
C GLY A 24 7.36 6.18 9.16
N PHE A 25 7.36 6.43 7.85
CA PHE A 25 7.03 7.72 7.23
C PHE A 25 5.58 7.69 6.75
N LEU A 26 4.89 8.82 6.81
CA LEU A 26 3.53 8.95 6.28
C LEU A 26 3.57 9.17 4.77
N ILE A 27 2.56 8.65 4.06
CA ILE A 27 2.26 9.07 2.70
C ILE A 27 1.40 10.33 2.83
N SER A 28 1.98 11.53 2.84
CA SER A 28 1.20 12.74 3.14
C SER A 28 0.30 13.19 1.98
N LEU A 29 -0.81 13.86 2.30
CA LEU A 29 -1.62 14.63 1.33
C LEU A 29 -1.30 16.12 1.38
N HIS A 30 -0.79 16.59 2.53
CA HIS A 30 -0.88 17.99 2.92
C HIS A 30 0.48 18.67 2.73
N PRO A 31 0.55 19.83 2.06
CA PRO A 31 1.80 20.55 1.83
C PRO A 31 2.49 21.08 3.10
N GLU A 32 1.93 20.82 4.28
CA GLU A 32 2.41 21.33 5.57
C GLU A 32 2.97 20.20 6.47
N GLU A 33 2.90 18.93 6.06
CA GLU A 33 3.43 17.79 6.81
C GLU A 33 4.82 17.41 6.28
N THR A 34 5.85 17.75 7.06
CA THR A 34 7.29 17.71 6.74
C THR A 34 7.95 16.32 6.77
N VAL A 35 7.15 15.24 6.79
CA VAL A 35 7.68 13.87 6.95
C VAL A 35 6.94 12.89 6.04
N GLY A 36 7.32 12.85 4.76
CA GLY A 36 6.80 11.87 3.80
C GLY A 36 7.61 11.79 2.51
N TYR A 37 7.71 10.59 1.92
CA TYR A 37 8.41 10.38 0.64
C TYR A 37 7.47 10.48 -0.57
N PHE A 38 6.16 10.32 -0.35
CA PHE A 38 5.14 10.22 -1.39
C PHE A 38 3.93 11.06 -1.04
N ARG A 39 3.33 11.65 -2.08
CA ARG A 39 2.12 12.45 -1.98
C ARG A 39 0.93 11.72 -2.60
N LEU A 40 -0.21 11.73 -1.92
CA LEU A 40 -1.48 11.31 -2.49
C LEU A 40 -2.17 12.48 -3.20
N CYS A 41 -2.86 12.23 -4.30
CA CYS A 41 -3.65 13.26 -4.98
C CYS A 41 -5.12 12.85 -5.04
N ALA A 42 -5.97 13.59 -4.32
CA ALA A 42 -7.40 13.60 -4.56
C ALA A 42 -7.67 14.52 -5.74
N ILE A 43 -8.03 13.96 -6.89
CA ILE A 43 -8.25 14.72 -8.12
C ILE A 43 -9.55 15.53 -7.94
N TRP A 44 -9.43 16.74 -7.39
CA TRP A 44 -10.46 17.76 -7.46
C TRP A 44 -9.96 18.85 -8.39
N GLY A 45 -10.32 18.74 -9.67
CA GLY A 45 -10.12 19.81 -10.65
C GLY A 45 -9.11 19.49 -11.74
N GLU A 46 -9.48 19.86 -12.96
CA GLU A 46 -8.62 19.96 -14.13
C GLU A 46 -7.43 20.87 -13.84
N THR A 47 -6.26 20.30 -13.56
CA THR A 47 -4.92 20.81 -13.89
C THR A 47 -3.94 20.12 -12.97
N LEU A 48 -2.98 19.44 -13.58
CA LEU A 48 -1.63 19.10 -13.12
C LEU A 48 -1.24 17.83 -13.89
N GLN A 49 -1.12 18.00 -15.20
CA GLN A 49 -0.66 16.97 -16.15
C GLN A 49 0.60 16.25 -15.64
N GLU A 50 1.48 17.00 -14.98
CA GLU A 50 2.71 16.54 -14.31
C GLU A 50 2.48 15.43 -13.27
N LEU A 51 1.32 15.37 -12.62
CA LEU A 51 0.96 14.28 -11.70
C LEU A 51 0.61 12.97 -12.41
N PHE A 52 0.06 13.05 -13.61
CA PHE A 52 -0.30 11.88 -14.40
C PHE A 52 0.86 11.45 -15.28
N GLU A 53 1.68 12.39 -15.75
CA GLU A 53 2.82 12.14 -16.64
C GLU A 53 4.12 11.85 -15.88
N THR A 54 3.97 11.16 -14.76
CA THR A 54 5.05 10.67 -13.93
C THR A 54 4.84 9.21 -13.59
N LYS A 55 5.94 8.53 -13.26
CA LYS A 55 5.89 7.19 -12.68
C LYS A 55 5.14 7.31 -11.36
N LYS A 56 4.05 6.54 -11.19
CA LYS A 56 3.17 6.65 -10.02
C LYS A 56 2.58 5.31 -9.60
N ILE A 57 2.14 5.22 -8.35
CA ILE A 57 1.33 4.10 -7.89
C ILE A 57 -0.15 4.50 -7.99
N VAL A 58 -0.97 3.58 -8.46
CA VAL A 58 -2.42 3.75 -8.60
C VAL A 58 -3.12 2.72 -7.73
N SER A 59 -3.98 3.17 -6.83
CA SER A 59 -4.71 2.34 -5.86
C SER A 59 -6.22 2.47 -6.03
N GLN A 60 -6.98 1.40 -5.75
CA GLN A 60 -8.45 1.45 -5.78
C GLN A 60 -9.00 2.30 -4.63
N SER A 61 -10.00 3.15 -4.90
CA SER A 61 -10.72 3.86 -3.83
C SER A 61 -11.89 3.05 -3.28
N MET A 62 -12.42 2.09 -4.01
CA MET A 62 -13.58 1.28 -3.60
C MET A 62 -13.17 -0.17 -3.37
N LEU A 63 -13.12 -0.61 -2.11
CA LEU A 63 -12.65 -1.94 -1.73
C LEU A 63 -13.82 -2.84 -1.36
N SER A 64 -14.12 -3.84 -2.18
CA SER A 64 -15.19 -4.81 -1.93
C SER A 64 -14.76 -5.97 -1.03
N ARG A 65 -13.45 -6.28 -0.98
CA ARG A 65 -12.88 -7.37 -0.17
C ARG A 65 -12.04 -6.87 1.00
N LYS A 66 -12.15 -5.58 1.34
CA LYS A 66 -11.32 -4.92 2.36
C LYS A 66 -9.81 -5.06 2.13
N GLN A 67 -9.40 -5.37 0.90
CA GLN A 67 -8.01 -5.53 0.50
C GLN A 67 -7.59 -4.33 -0.33
N ILE A 68 -6.46 -3.72 0.02
CA ILE A 68 -5.84 -2.69 -0.80
C ILE A 68 -5.27 -3.34 -2.06
N LYS A 69 -5.53 -2.72 -3.20
CA LYS A 69 -5.00 -3.15 -4.50
C LYS A 69 -4.39 -1.96 -5.18
N ALA A 70 -3.08 -2.01 -5.34
CA ALA A 70 -2.31 -0.98 -6.00
C ALA A 70 -1.47 -1.58 -7.13
N THR A 71 -1.22 -0.78 -8.17
CA THR A 71 -0.33 -1.12 -9.27
C THR A 71 0.63 0.03 -9.54
N LEU A 72 1.77 -0.28 -10.13
CA LEU A 72 2.69 0.70 -10.66
C LEU A 72 2.24 1.11 -12.07
N ASP A 73 2.21 2.41 -12.34
CA ASP A 73 2.07 2.98 -13.66
C ASP A 73 3.38 3.62 -14.11
N GLU A 74 3.90 3.10 -15.23
CA GLU A 74 5.13 3.56 -15.88
C GLU A 74 4.85 4.23 -17.23
N ASN A 75 3.57 4.30 -17.65
CA ASN A 75 3.17 4.69 -19.00
C ASN A 75 2.27 5.94 -19.02
N ASN A 76 2.33 6.76 -17.95
CA ASN A 76 1.66 8.05 -17.89
C ASN A 76 0.13 7.98 -18.11
N HIS A 77 -0.52 6.92 -17.60
CA HIS A 77 -1.96 6.76 -17.73
C HIS A 77 -2.70 7.81 -16.89
N TYR A 78 -3.78 8.34 -17.46
CA TYR A 78 -4.74 9.17 -16.75
C TYR A 78 -5.72 8.26 -16.01
N VAL A 79 -5.93 8.51 -14.72
CA VAL A 79 -6.80 7.69 -13.88
C VAL A 79 -8.14 8.37 -13.63
N GLU A 80 -9.18 7.56 -13.52
CA GLU A 80 -10.56 7.99 -13.27
C GLU A 80 -10.78 8.30 -11.77
N GLN A 81 -11.87 8.98 -11.41
CA GLN A 81 -12.15 9.47 -10.05
C GLN A 81 -12.25 8.36 -8.99
N SER A 82 -12.51 7.11 -9.38
CA SER A 82 -12.53 5.94 -8.47
C SER A 82 -11.15 5.36 -8.15
N LEU A 83 -10.08 5.99 -8.64
CA LEU A 83 -8.71 5.60 -8.37
C LEU A 83 -7.96 6.70 -7.62
N VAL A 84 -6.94 6.29 -6.87
CA VAL A 84 -6.10 7.15 -6.06
C VAL A 84 -4.69 7.11 -6.63
N CYS A 85 -4.13 8.28 -6.96
CA CYS A 85 -2.73 8.43 -7.36
C CYS A 85 -1.85 8.68 -6.14
N ILE A 86 -0.77 7.92 -6.05
CA ILE A 86 0.35 8.12 -5.13
C ILE A 86 1.57 8.44 -5.97
N VAL A 87 2.09 9.66 -5.84
CA VAL A 87 3.22 10.19 -6.61
C VAL A 87 4.42 10.48 -5.70
N PRO A 88 5.65 10.46 -6.21
CA PRO A 88 6.81 10.91 -5.46
C PRO A 88 6.66 12.35 -4.96
N HIS A 89 7.26 12.66 -3.80
CA HIS A 89 7.42 14.05 -3.36
C HIS A 89 8.35 14.81 -4.32
N GLY A 90 8.24 16.14 -4.40
CA GLY A 90 9.12 16.94 -5.25
C GLY A 90 8.57 17.27 -6.65
N ILE A 91 7.42 16.70 -7.04
CA ILE A 91 6.77 17.02 -8.33
C ILE A 91 6.00 18.34 -8.25
N LEU A 92 5.20 18.52 -7.20
CA LEU A 92 4.39 19.73 -6.97
C LEU A 92 4.82 20.53 -5.74
N THR A 93 5.79 20.01 -5.01
CA THR A 93 6.27 20.53 -3.73
C THR A 93 7.77 20.62 -3.81
N GLU A 94 8.38 21.44 -2.96
CA GLU A 94 9.84 21.45 -2.86
C GLU A 94 10.34 20.07 -2.40
N LYS A 95 11.45 19.62 -2.97
CA LYS A 95 12.04 18.34 -2.59
C LYS A 95 12.68 18.49 -1.20
N GLU A 96 12.02 17.98 -0.17
CA GLU A 96 12.50 18.09 1.22
C GLU A 96 13.71 17.18 1.52
N THR A 97 13.91 16.09 0.76
CA THR A 97 14.99 15.13 0.99
C THR A 97 15.50 14.52 -0.32
N ASP A 98 16.80 14.26 -0.40
CA ASP A 98 17.43 13.56 -1.52
C ASP A 98 17.23 12.03 -1.47
N ALA A 99 16.87 11.47 -0.30
CA ALA A 99 16.59 10.06 -0.16
C ALA A 99 15.20 9.76 -0.74
N GLU A 100 15.15 9.04 -1.86
CA GLU A 100 13.90 8.62 -2.49
C GLU A 100 13.74 7.11 -2.31
N LEU A 101 12.65 6.67 -1.69
CA LEU A 101 12.35 5.25 -1.61
C LEU A 101 11.91 4.76 -3.00
N PRO A 102 12.41 3.61 -3.48
CA PRO A 102 11.91 3.02 -4.71
C PRO A 102 10.40 2.80 -4.64
N MET A 103 9.66 3.17 -5.68
CA MET A 103 8.20 2.98 -5.68
C MET A 103 7.79 1.52 -5.58
N GLU A 104 8.61 0.61 -6.09
CA GLU A 104 8.42 -0.82 -5.96
C GLU A 104 8.43 -1.27 -4.50
N PHE A 105 9.24 -0.65 -3.64
CA PHE A 105 9.24 -0.92 -2.20
C PHE A 105 7.88 -0.60 -1.60
N ILE A 106 7.36 0.59 -1.91
CA ILE A 106 6.07 1.07 -1.40
C ILE A 106 4.93 0.26 -1.98
N LEU A 107 5.02 -0.12 -3.26
CA LEU A 107 4.04 -0.99 -3.89
C LEU A 107 3.95 -2.34 -3.17
N GLY A 108 5.09 -2.89 -2.74
CA GLY A 108 5.14 -4.12 -1.95
C GLY A 108 4.48 -3.97 -0.58
N VAL A 109 4.78 -2.89 0.13
CA VAL A 109 4.15 -2.57 1.42
C VAL A 109 2.63 -2.39 1.24
N LEU A 110 2.18 -1.54 0.31
CA LEU A 110 0.76 -1.25 0.12
C LEU A 110 -0.10 -2.46 -0.26
N ASN A 111 0.45 -3.39 -1.04
CA ASN A 111 -0.27 -4.60 -1.43
C ASN A 111 -0.18 -5.74 -0.40
N SER A 112 0.56 -5.56 0.69
CA SER A 112 0.71 -6.62 1.69
C SER A 112 -0.59 -6.86 2.47
N ARG A 113 -0.70 -8.07 3.03
CA ARG A 113 -1.78 -8.45 3.94
C ARG A 113 -1.80 -7.60 5.21
N LEU A 114 -0.64 -7.17 5.72
CA LEU A 114 -0.57 -6.33 6.92
C LEU A 114 -1.28 -4.99 6.69
N GLU A 115 -1.03 -4.36 5.55
CA GLU A 115 -1.60 -3.07 5.19
C GLU A 115 -3.10 -3.19 4.95
N SER A 116 -3.53 -4.25 4.27
CA SER A 116 -4.96 -4.55 4.10
C SER A 116 -5.65 -4.81 5.45
N PHE A 117 -5.03 -5.60 6.33
CA PHE A 117 -5.53 -5.84 7.68
C PHE A 117 -5.68 -4.52 8.44
N TYR A 118 -4.59 -3.74 8.53
CA TYR A 118 -4.56 -2.46 9.23
C TYR A 118 -5.61 -1.47 8.68
N PHE A 119 -5.70 -1.37 7.35
CA PHE A 119 -6.68 -0.51 6.72
C PHE A 119 -8.10 -0.92 7.11
N SER A 120 -8.39 -2.22 7.06
CA SER A 120 -9.70 -2.80 7.38
C SER A 120 -10.11 -2.65 8.85
N THR A 121 -9.16 -2.64 9.78
CA THR A 121 -9.42 -2.65 11.23
C THR A 121 -9.29 -1.30 11.90
N SER A 122 -8.41 -0.43 11.40
CA SER A 122 -7.92 0.73 12.16
C SER A 122 -8.21 2.07 11.48
N ILE A 123 -8.38 2.09 10.15
CA ILE A 123 -8.53 3.35 9.41
C ILE A 123 -10.00 3.66 9.05
N ILE A 124 -10.85 2.66 8.91
CA ILE A 124 -12.19 2.86 8.35
C ILE A 124 -13.22 3.09 9.45
N ASP A 125 -13.79 4.29 9.43
CA ASP A 125 -14.89 4.73 10.28
C ASP A 125 -16.27 4.59 9.57
N PHE A 126 -16.28 4.34 8.25
CA PHE A 126 -17.51 4.28 7.44
C PHE A 126 -17.49 3.13 6.43
N SER A 127 -18.22 2.05 6.73
CA SER A 127 -18.71 1.15 5.67
C SER A 127 -19.80 1.91 4.92
N LEU A 128 -19.62 2.14 3.63
CA LEU A 128 -20.77 2.40 2.77
C LEU A 128 -21.61 1.12 2.84
N GLY A 129 -22.88 1.23 3.22
CA GLY A 129 -23.73 0.06 3.52
C GLY A 129 -23.59 -1.06 2.47
N GLY A 130 -23.62 -2.32 2.91
CA GLY A 130 -23.38 -3.48 2.05
C GLY A 130 -21.94 -4.01 2.02
N GLY A 131 -21.09 -3.60 2.97
CA GLY A 131 -19.73 -4.14 3.15
C GLY A 131 -18.66 -3.51 2.25
N LEU A 132 -19.01 -2.46 1.50
CA LEU A 132 -18.06 -1.69 0.69
C LEU A 132 -17.32 -0.67 1.56
N ILE A 133 -16.01 -0.56 1.31
CA ILE A 133 -15.14 0.39 1.97
C ILE A 133 -14.69 1.46 0.98
N HIS A 134 -14.80 2.72 1.38
CA HIS A 134 -14.29 3.84 0.61
C HIS A 134 -12.91 4.28 1.13
N ALA A 135 -11.87 3.83 0.44
CA ALA A 135 -10.48 4.21 0.65
C ALA A 135 -10.15 5.54 -0.02
N THR A 136 -10.63 6.62 0.57
CA THR A 136 -10.31 7.99 0.12
C THR A 136 -8.80 8.25 0.18
N PRO A 137 -8.28 9.21 -0.60
CA PRO A 137 -6.90 9.68 -0.45
C PRO A 137 -6.58 10.02 1.02
N GLY A 138 -7.50 10.70 1.73
CA GLY A 138 -7.43 11.01 3.17
C GLY A 138 -7.24 9.81 4.10
N SER A 139 -7.79 8.66 3.73
CA SER A 139 -7.61 7.42 4.50
C SER A 139 -6.30 6.72 4.13
N GLN A 140 -5.94 6.71 2.84
CA GLN A 140 -4.70 6.10 2.34
C GLN A 140 -3.46 6.90 2.75
N SER A 141 -3.60 8.17 3.12
CA SER A 141 -2.46 8.97 3.61
C SER A 141 -1.99 8.59 5.01
N LYS A 142 -2.79 7.79 5.71
CA LYS A 142 -2.47 7.27 7.04
C LYS A 142 -1.64 5.98 6.97
N PHE A 143 -1.28 5.52 5.76
CA PHE A 143 -0.34 4.42 5.61
C PHE A 143 1.03 4.84 6.15
N VAL A 144 1.58 3.99 7.00
CA VAL A 144 2.88 4.17 7.64
C VAL A 144 3.85 3.25 6.94
N VAL A 145 4.77 3.76 6.13
CA VAL A 145 5.79 2.95 5.43
C VAL A 145 6.97 2.73 6.37
N PRO A 146 7.44 1.49 6.62
CA PRO A 146 8.43 1.23 7.65
C PRO A 146 9.80 1.75 7.22
N ARG A 147 10.61 2.15 8.20
CA ARG A 147 12.04 2.39 8.00
C ARG A 147 12.71 1.05 7.72
N ALA A 148 13.46 1.00 6.64
CA ALA A 148 14.18 -0.17 6.18
C ALA A 148 15.59 0.24 5.76
N ASP A 149 16.56 -0.64 5.97
CA ASP A 149 17.89 -0.47 5.39
C ASP A 149 17.88 -0.78 3.89
N GLU A 150 18.99 -0.46 3.22
CA GLU A 150 19.11 -0.64 1.76
C GLU A 150 18.91 -2.10 1.33
N ASN A 151 19.43 -3.08 2.07
CA ASN A 151 19.27 -4.49 1.72
C ASN A 151 17.80 -4.94 1.86
N GLN A 152 17.14 -4.53 2.93
CA GLN A 152 15.73 -4.80 3.15
C GLN A 152 14.87 -4.19 2.05
N ILE A 153 15.16 -2.94 1.67
CA ILE A 153 14.49 -2.26 0.54
C ILE A 153 14.70 -3.06 -0.75
N GLN A 154 15.95 -3.41 -1.09
CA GLN A 154 16.26 -4.13 -2.32
C GLN A 154 15.62 -5.53 -2.37
N ASN A 155 15.50 -6.22 -1.24
CA ASN A 155 14.84 -7.53 -1.18
C ASN A 155 13.35 -7.44 -1.57
N VAL A 156 12.63 -6.46 -1.03
CA VAL A 156 11.21 -6.24 -1.40
C VAL A 156 11.11 -5.79 -2.85
N VAL A 157 11.94 -4.84 -3.29
CA VAL A 157 11.97 -4.34 -4.67
C VAL A 157 12.20 -5.48 -5.67
N ALA A 158 13.14 -6.38 -5.40
CA ALA A 158 13.42 -7.51 -6.26
C ALA A 158 12.21 -8.46 -6.39
N LYS A 159 11.48 -8.70 -5.29
CA LYS A 159 10.28 -9.55 -5.31
C LYS A 159 9.10 -8.89 -6.01
N VAL A 160 8.91 -7.58 -5.81
CA VAL A 160 7.89 -6.81 -6.51
C VAL A 160 8.16 -6.77 -8.01
N ASN A 161 9.41 -6.54 -8.43
CA ASN A 161 9.78 -6.60 -9.84
C ASN A 161 9.52 -7.98 -10.46
N GLN A 162 9.87 -9.05 -9.74
CA GLN A 162 9.55 -10.42 -10.16
C GLN A 162 8.04 -10.59 -10.35
N MET A 163 7.23 -10.12 -9.40
CA MET A 163 5.76 -10.17 -9.47
C MET A 163 5.20 -9.39 -10.67
N LEU A 164 5.70 -8.18 -10.92
CA LEU A 164 5.30 -7.38 -12.09
C LEU A 164 5.62 -8.10 -13.40
N THR A 165 6.79 -8.74 -13.50
CA THR A 165 7.13 -9.59 -14.66
C THR A 165 6.17 -10.76 -14.81
N LEU A 166 5.84 -11.46 -13.72
CA LEU A 166 4.90 -12.59 -13.76
C LEU A 166 3.50 -12.17 -14.21
N HIS A 167 3.01 -11.01 -13.78
CA HIS A 167 1.73 -10.47 -14.26
C HIS A 167 1.76 -10.13 -15.76
N LYS A 168 2.86 -9.54 -16.26
CA LYS A 168 3.04 -9.29 -17.70
C LYS A 168 3.02 -10.60 -18.51
N GLN A 169 3.68 -11.65 -18.00
CA GLN A 169 3.65 -12.98 -18.61
C GLN A 169 2.27 -13.62 -18.57
N LEU A 170 1.56 -13.51 -17.44
CA LEU A 170 0.20 -14.04 -17.29
C LEU A 170 -0.77 -13.40 -18.28
N ALA A 171 -0.68 -12.08 -18.48
CA ALA A 171 -1.50 -11.36 -19.47
C ALA A 171 -1.24 -11.81 -20.92
N ALA A 172 -0.02 -12.26 -21.23
CA ALA A 172 0.37 -12.74 -22.55
C ALA A 172 0.15 -14.25 -22.75
N ALA A 173 -0.09 -15.01 -21.68
CA ALA A 173 -0.23 -16.46 -21.71
C ALA A 173 -1.48 -16.90 -22.48
N LYS A 174 -1.31 -17.89 -23.37
CA LYS A 174 -2.36 -18.32 -24.31
C LYS A 174 -3.04 -19.61 -23.88
N THR A 175 -2.39 -20.39 -23.02
CA THR A 175 -2.91 -21.70 -22.61
C THR A 175 -3.36 -21.69 -21.14
N PRO A 176 -4.42 -22.45 -20.78
CA PRO A 176 -4.85 -22.57 -19.38
C PRO A 176 -3.76 -23.14 -18.46
N HIS A 177 -2.89 -24.02 -18.99
CA HIS A 177 -1.81 -24.62 -18.22
C HIS A 177 -0.75 -23.57 -17.84
N GLU A 178 -0.28 -22.76 -18.79
CA GLU A 178 0.65 -21.66 -18.51
C GLU A 178 0.06 -20.67 -17.51
N GLN A 179 -1.21 -20.32 -17.67
CA GLN A 179 -1.91 -19.42 -16.74
C GLN A 179 -1.94 -19.99 -15.31
N THR A 180 -2.22 -21.29 -15.16
CA THR A 180 -2.24 -21.96 -13.85
C THR A 180 -0.87 -21.92 -13.18
N VAL A 181 0.20 -22.20 -13.94
CA VAL A 181 1.57 -22.16 -13.43
C VAL A 181 1.95 -20.75 -12.99
N LEU A 182 1.66 -19.74 -13.82
CA LEU A 182 1.96 -18.34 -13.51
C LEU A 182 1.17 -17.83 -12.30
N GLN A 183 -0.12 -18.19 -12.18
CA GLN A 183 -0.93 -17.86 -11.00
C GLN A 183 -0.36 -18.46 -9.71
N ALA A 184 0.12 -19.71 -9.75
CA ALA A 184 0.76 -20.33 -8.60
C ALA A 184 2.07 -19.62 -8.21
N GLN A 185 2.86 -19.18 -9.19
CA GLN A 185 4.07 -18.40 -8.95
C GLN A 185 3.76 -17.01 -8.36
N ILE A 186 2.73 -16.33 -8.87
CA ILE A 186 2.27 -15.04 -8.33
C ILE A 186 1.84 -15.21 -6.87
N ALA A 187 1.00 -16.20 -6.56
CA ALA A 187 0.56 -16.46 -5.20
C ALA A 187 1.73 -16.80 -4.24
N ALA A 188 2.80 -17.43 -4.75
CA ALA A 188 4.00 -17.69 -3.98
C ALA A 188 4.83 -16.41 -3.76
N ALA A 189 4.90 -15.52 -4.76
CA ALA A 189 5.56 -14.23 -4.64
C ALA A 189 4.82 -13.31 -3.65
N ASP A 190 3.48 -13.27 -3.70
CA ASP A 190 2.64 -12.54 -2.74
C ASP A 190 2.99 -12.93 -1.30
N ARG A 191 2.95 -14.23 -0.98
CA ARG A 191 3.29 -14.72 0.37
C ARG A 191 4.73 -14.41 0.78
N HIS A 192 5.66 -14.31 -0.18
CA HIS A 192 7.03 -13.95 0.13
C HIS A 192 7.11 -12.45 0.48
N ILE A 193 6.45 -11.59 -0.28
CA ILE A 193 6.39 -10.16 0.00
C ILE A 193 5.75 -9.92 1.36
N ASP A 194 4.63 -10.59 1.68
CA ASP A 194 3.99 -10.51 2.99
C ASP A 194 4.98 -10.79 4.14
N ARG A 195 5.77 -11.87 4.02
CA ARG A 195 6.79 -12.21 5.04
C ARG A 195 7.87 -11.14 5.18
N LEU A 196 8.40 -10.64 4.06
CA LEU A 196 9.40 -9.55 4.10
C LEU A 196 8.80 -8.32 4.77
N VAL A 197 7.54 -7.99 4.49
CA VAL A 197 6.86 -6.87 5.13
C VAL A 197 6.66 -7.14 6.63
N TYR A 198 6.23 -8.33 7.04
CA TYR A 198 6.13 -8.68 8.47
C TYR A 198 7.47 -8.52 9.20
N GLU A 199 8.57 -8.92 8.57
CA GLU A 199 9.93 -8.73 9.10
C GLU A 199 10.31 -7.24 9.23
N LEU A 200 9.95 -6.40 8.25
CA LEU A 200 10.18 -4.95 8.30
C LEU A 200 9.50 -4.29 9.51
N TYR A 201 8.28 -4.73 9.83
CA TYR A 201 7.53 -4.23 10.96
C TYR A 201 7.85 -4.95 12.28
N GLY A 202 8.58 -6.06 12.23
CA GLY A 202 9.00 -6.82 13.40
C GLY A 202 7.88 -7.63 14.05
N LEU A 203 6.93 -8.14 13.26
CA LEU A 203 5.81 -8.94 13.78
C LEU A 203 6.29 -10.28 14.34
N SER A 204 5.68 -10.69 15.44
CA SER A 204 5.80 -12.04 15.99
C SER A 204 4.90 -13.05 15.27
N ASP A 205 5.16 -14.35 15.45
CA ASP A 205 4.34 -15.42 14.85
C ASP A 205 2.85 -15.32 15.24
N ASP A 206 2.56 -14.95 16.49
CA ASP A 206 1.19 -14.76 16.98
C ASP A 206 0.50 -13.58 16.28
N GLU A 207 1.24 -12.50 16.01
CA GLU A 207 0.72 -11.33 15.30
C GLU A 207 0.54 -11.59 13.81
N ILE A 208 1.46 -12.32 13.19
CA ILE A 208 1.32 -12.80 11.81
C ILE A 208 0.04 -13.61 11.68
N LYS A 209 -0.21 -14.54 12.62
CA LYS A 209 -1.42 -15.36 12.62
C LYS A 209 -2.69 -14.50 12.70
N ILE A 210 -2.71 -13.49 13.57
CA ILE A 210 -3.83 -12.54 13.68
C ILE A 210 -4.07 -11.82 12.34
N VAL A 211 -3.01 -11.34 11.70
CA VAL A 211 -3.10 -10.66 10.39
C VAL A 211 -3.64 -11.61 9.32
N GLU A 212 -3.10 -12.83 9.25
CA GLU A 212 -3.50 -13.83 8.27
C GLU A 212 -4.96 -14.27 8.45
N GLU A 213 -5.40 -14.51 9.69
CA GLU A 213 -6.79 -14.86 10.01
C GLU A 213 -7.75 -13.70 9.67
N GLY A 214 -7.37 -12.46 9.99
CA GLY A 214 -8.20 -11.28 9.71
C GLY A 214 -8.32 -10.93 8.22
N THR A 215 -7.44 -11.48 7.38
CA THR A 215 -7.42 -11.26 5.92
C THR A 215 -7.75 -12.53 5.13
N ALA A 216 -8.12 -13.62 5.79
CA ALA A 216 -8.68 -14.79 5.14
C ALA A 216 -10.10 -14.45 4.64
N SER A 217 -10.29 -14.46 3.33
CA SER A 217 -11.60 -14.32 2.66
C SER A 217 -12.05 -15.65 2.07
#